data_AF-A0A7S2GUH7-F1
#
_entry.id   AF-A0A7S2GUH7-F1
#
_cell.length_a   1.000
_cell.length_b   1.000
_cell.length_c   1.000
_cell.angle_alpha   90.00
_cell.angle_beta   90.00
_cell.angle_gamma   90.00
#
_symmetry.space_group_name_H-M   'P 1'
#
loop_
_entity.id
_entity.type
_entity.pdbx_description
1 polymer ?
#
loop_
_entity_poly.entity_id
_entity_poly.type
_entity_poly.pdbx_seq_one_letter_code
_entity_poly.pdbx_strand_id
1 'polypeptide(L)'
;KKVLKEHRLSEKALDWVIGQIEDRFHHAKVNPGEMAGVLAAQSIGEPATQMTLNTFHYAGVSAKNVTLGVPRLKEIINVAKTVKTPGLTIYLRPEVSGDADIAKTVHSLIEYTVLGDLVKLTEIYYDPDIENTVVPQDVEFVKDFYELGAESQEDLRRLSPWVLRIELDQTVVTDKQIKMSEITREIQNEYGTDLNVLVTDDNADDLVVRVRIVNDVPTNIAGQTDEEGNPIPMEEDVEMGQEDDVFLKRLEKSMLTSLKLRGVE
;
A
#
# COMPACT_ATOMS: atom_id res chain seq x y z
N LYS A 1 52.56 -19.81 23.52
CA LYS A 1 52.50 -20.80 22.41
C LYS A 1 52.97 -20.22 21.06
N LYS A 2 52.40 -19.11 20.56
CA LYS A 2 52.80 -18.50 19.27
C LYS A 2 54.26 -18.03 19.20
N VAL A 3 54.75 -17.34 20.24
CA VAL A 3 56.14 -16.85 20.33
C VAL A 3 57.17 -17.97 20.19
N LEU A 4 56.91 -19.14 20.79
CA LEU A 4 57.82 -20.30 20.78
C LEU A 4 57.61 -21.22 19.57
N LYS A 5 56.36 -21.42 19.10
CA LYS A 5 56.04 -22.39 18.04
C LYS A 5 56.03 -21.80 16.63
N GLU A 6 55.51 -20.58 16.46
CA GLU A 6 55.40 -19.92 15.15
C GLU A 6 56.60 -19.00 14.92
N HIS A 7 56.82 -18.03 15.81
CA HIS A 7 57.81 -16.98 15.59
C HIS A 7 59.23 -17.35 16.03
N ARG A 8 59.36 -18.38 16.89
CA ARG A 8 60.64 -18.92 17.40
C ARG A 8 61.60 -17.81 17.86
N LEU A 9 61.06 -16.82 18.56
CA LEU A 9 61.83 -15.68 19.04
C LEU A 9 62.79 -16.11 20.15
N SER A 10 64.04 -15.66 20.05
CA SER A 10 64.98 -15.72 21.17
C SER A 10 64.59 -14.67 22.22
N GLU A 11 65.02 -14.87 23.47
CA GLU A 11 64.76 -13.93 24.57
C GLU A 11 65.21 -12.50 24.23
N LYS A 12 66.43 -12.36 23.67
CA LYS A 12 66.96 -11.07 23.19
C LYS A 12 66.10 -10.43 22.09
N ALA A 13 65.55 -11.24 21.19
CA ALA A 13 64.68 -10.73 20.12
C ALA A 13 63.31 -10.31 20.68
N LEU A 14 62.79 -11.03 21.68
CA LEU A 14 61.55 -10.69 22.34
C LEU A 14 61.66 -9.36 23.11
N ASP A 15 62.73 -9.19 23.90
CA ASP A 15 62.97 -7.95 24.65
C ASP A 15 63.13 -6.74 23.71
N TRP A 16 63.84 -6.94 22.59
CA TRP A 16 63.96 -5.90 21.57
C TRP A 16 62.59 -5.53 20.95
N VAL A 17 61.77 -6.53 20.62
CA VAL A 17 60.42 -6.29 20.07
C VAL A 17 59.53 -5.55 21.06
N ILE A 18 59.59 -5.91 22.35
CA ILE A 18 58.81 -5.22 23.38
C ILE A 18 59.24 -3.76 23.47
N GLY A 19 60.55 -3.46 23.50
CA GLY A 19 61.05 -2.10 23.47
C GLY A 19 60.60 -1.32 22.22
N GLN A 20 60.64 -1.94 21.05
CA GLN A 20 60.15 -1.32 19.81
C GLN A 20 58.63 -1.08 19.80
N ILE A 21 57.85 -1.96 20.44
CA ILE A 21 56.40 -1.75 20.59
C ILE A 21 56.14 -0.54 21.48
N GLU A 22 56.88 -0.41 22.59
CA GLU A 22 56.75 0.73 23.50
C GLU A 22 57.13 2.05 22.83
N ASP A 23 58.26 2.08 22.11
CA ASP A 23 58.70 3.25 21.36
C ASP A 23 57.66 3.66 20.29
N ARG A 24 57.17 2.69 19.50
CA ARG A 24 56.16 2.95 18.47
C ARG A 24 54.84 3.39 19.08
N PHE A 25 54.45 2.85 20.23
CA PHE A 25 53.25 3.25 20.93
C PHE A 25 53.34 4.71 21.42
N HIS A 26 54.50 5.11 21.96
CA HIS A 26 54.74 6.51 22.35
C HIS A 26 54.71 7.45 21.14
N HIS A 27 55.31 7.05 20.01
CA HIS A 27 55.29 7.82 18.77
C HIS A 27 53.92 7.91 18.08
N ALA A 28 53.04 6.92 18.27
CA ALA A 28 51.70 6.92 17.70
C ALA A 28 50.73 7.87 18.42
N LYS A 29 51.12 8.47 19.55
CA LYS A 29 50.30 9.44 20.26
C LYS A 29 50.21 10.73 19.45
N VAL A 30 48.99 11.26 19.32
CA VAL A 30 48.73 12.54 18.68
C VAL A 30 49.30 13.68 19.53
N ASN A 31 49.86 14.70 18.88
CA ASN A 31 50.42 15.84 19.57
C ASN A 31 49.32 16.70 20.21
N PRO A 32 49.47 17.13 21.47
CA PRO A 32 48.50 18.04 22.09
C PRO A 32 48.50 19.40 21.38
N GLY A 33 47.32 19.99 21.20
CA GLY A 33 47.15 21.29 20.55
C GLY A 33 47.06 21.24 19.02
N GLU A 34 47.06 20.06 18.40
CA GLU A 34 46.82 19.91 16.97
C GLU A 34 45.37 20.26 16.58
N MET A 35 45.19 20.96 15.46
CA MET A 35 43.88 21.42 14.99
C MET A 35 43.08 20.28 14.32
N ALA A 36 42.62 19.32 15.13
CA ALA A 36 41.90 18.15 14.66
C ALA A 36 40.63 18.47 13.85
N GLY A 37 39.95 19.59 14.14
CA GLY A 37 38.74 19.99 13.42
C GLY A 37 38.96 20.30 11.95
N VAL A 38 40.05 21.00 11.61
CA VAL A 38 40.37 21.34 10.22
C VAL A 38 40.80 20.10 9.44
N LEU A 39 41.64 19.26 10.06
CA LEU A 39 42.09 17.99 9.48
C LEU A 39 40.91 17.05 9.21
N ALA A 40 40.00 16.92 10.17
CA ALA A 40 38.78 16.12 10.02
C ALA A 40 37.89 16.65 8.89
N ALA A 41 37.66 17.97 8.83
CA ALA A 41 36.84 18.58 7.78
C ALA A 41 37.42 18.34 6.38
N GLN A 42 38.73 18.51 6.20
CA GLN A 42 39.42 18.23 4.94
C GLN A 42 39.35 16.74 4.58
N SER A 43 39.56 15.84 5.55
CA SER A 43 39.53 14.39 5.36
C SER A 43 38.18 13.86 4.88
N ILE A 44 37.08 14.57 5.17
CA ILE A 44 35.73 14.24 4.70
C ILE A 44 35.42 14.98 3.38
N GLY A 45 35.81 16.24 3.27
CA GLY A 45 35.48 17.10 2.13
C GLY A 45 36.15 16.68 0.82
N GLU A 46 37.43 16.31 0.86
CA GLU A 46 38.17 15.87 -0.32
C GLU A 46 37.58 14.60 -0.96
N PRO A 47 37.39 13.48 -0.24
CA PRO A 47 36.79 12.27 -0.84
C PRO A 47 35.32 12.46 -1.22
N ALA A 48 34.57 13.34 -0.55
CA ALA A 48 33.18 13.61 -0.91
C ALA A 48 33.05 14.10 -2.36
N THR A 49 33.99 14.93 -2.84
CA THR A 49 33.99 15.39 -4.23
C THR A 49 34.22 14.23 -5.20
N GLN A 50 35.13 13.31 -4.87
CA GLN A 50 35.45 12.12 -5.68
C GLN A 50 34.27 11.15 -5.75
N MET A 51 33.50 11.01 -4.67
CA MET A 51 32.33 10.13 -4.63
C MET A 51 31.19 10.58 -5.55
N THR A 52 31.13 11.85 -5.98
CA THR A 52 30.03 12.36 -6.80
C THR A 52 29.96 11.72 -8.20
N LEU A 53 31.09 11.28 -8.73
CA LEU A 53 31.21 10.82 -10.12
C LEU A 53 31.05 9.29 -10.25
N ASN A 54 31.23 8.53 -9.15
CA ASN A 54 31.23 7.06 -9.14
C ASN A 54 29.88 6.42 -8.73
N THR A 55 28.85 7.21 -8.45
CA THR A 55 27.63 6.72 -7.76
C THR A 55 26.53 6.17 -8.67
N PHE A 56 26.65 6.30 -9.99
CA PHE A 56 25.65 5.78 -10.93
C PHE A 56 25.88 4.32 -11.36
N HIS A 57 26.99 3.70 -10.94
CA HIS A 57 27.38 2.36 -11.39
C HIS A 57 27.55 1.35 -10.24
N TYR A 58 26.69 1.41 -9.21
CA TYR A 58 26.54 0.25 -8.32
C TYR A 58 25.80 -0.86 -9.08
N ALA A 59 26.56 -1.68 -9.80
CA ALA A 59 26.05 -2.85 -10.50
C ALA A 59 25.58 -3.90 -9.47
N GLY A 60 24.29 -4.28 -9.51
CA GLY A 60 23.81 -5.48 -8.82
C GLY A 60 22.48 -5.37 -8.05
N VAL A 61 21.90 -4.18 -7.87
CA VAL A 61 20.59 -4.03 -7.21
C VAL A 61 19.68 -3.15 -8.08
N SER A 62 18.98 -3.77 -9.02
CA SER A 62 18.40 -3.13 -10.21
C SER A 62 17.19 -2.21 -10.00
N ALA A 63 16.82 -1.84 -8.77
CA ALA A 63 15.55 -1.14 -8.52
C ALA A 63 15.60 0.04 -7.53
N LYS A 64 16.71 0.31 -6.84
CA LYS A 64 16.79 1.42 -5.86
C LYS A 64 17.62 2.57 -6.40
N ASN A 65 16.95 3.57 -6.97
CA ASN A 65 17.51 4.89 -7.22
C ASN A 65 17.75 5.58 -5.86
N VAL A 66 18.86 5.26 -5.19
CA VAL A 66 19.23 5.91 -3.92
C VAL A 66 19.97 7.20 -4.22
N THR A 67 19.66 8.31 -3.55
CA THR A 67 20.51 9.50 -3.60
C THR A 67 21.88 9.18 -3.00
N LEU A 68 22.93 9.30 -3.80
CA LEU A 68 24.30 9.01 -3.41
C LEU A 68 25.21 10.22 -3.72
N GLY A 69 26.39 10.25 -3.09
CA GLY A 69 27.41 11.29 -3.31
C GLY A 69 27.06 12.64 -2.65
N VAL A 70 27.50 13.74 -3.28
CA VAL A 70 27.31 15.11 -2.76
C VAL A 70 25.85 15.49 -2.49
N PRO A 71 24.85 15.13 -3.33
CA PRO A 71 23.45 15.40 -3.02
C PRO A 71 23.02 14.81 -1.67
N ARG A 72 23.42 13.58 -1.36
CA ARG A 72 23.11 12.93 -0.09
C ARG A 72 23.87 13.53 1.09
N LEU A 73 25.15 13.87 0.89
CA LEU A 73 25.95 14.56 1.90
C LEU A 73 25.30 15.91 2.30
N LYS A 74 24.80 16.66 1.31
CA LYS A 74 24.10 17.93 1.54
C LYS A 74 22.81 17.74 2.34
N GLU A 75 22.04 16.68 2.07
CA GLU A 75 20.83 16.34 2.85
C GLU A 75 21.17 16.06 4.32
N ILE A 76 22.24 15.28 4.57
CA ILE A 76 22.66 14.88 5.92
C ILE A 76 23.20 16.07 6.71
N ILE A 77 24.12 16.86 6.14
CA ILE A 77 24.73 18.01 6.84
C ILE A 77 23.68 19.06 7.23
N ASN A 78 22.71 19.31 6.35
CA ASN A 78 21.66 20.31 6.61
C ASN A 78 20.49 19.77 7.42
N VAL A 79 20.48 18.48 7.77
CA VAL A 79 19.37 17.82 8.48
C VAL A 79 18.05 18.11 7.77
N ALA A 80 18.01 17.83 6.45
CA ALA A 80 16.85 18.13 5.63
C ALA A 80 15.62 17.37 6.13
N LYS A 81 14.49 18.08 6.34
CA LYS A 81 13.22 17.47 6.75
C LYS A 81 12.67 16.52 5.68
N THR A 82 12.82 16.87 4.42
CA THR A 82 12.36 16.08 3.28
C THR A 82 13.58 15.58 2.50
N VAL A 83 13.84 14.29 2.59
CA VAL A 83 14.90 13.62 1.82
C VAL A 83 14.33 13.14 0.49
N LYS A 84 15.11 13.20 -0.59
CA LYS A 84 14.60 12.86 -1.93
C LYS A 84 14.27 11.38 -2.10
N THR A 85 15.06 10.50 -1.49
CA THR A 85 14.87 9.04 -1.56
C THR A 85 14.87 8.49 -0.14
N PRO A 86 13.75 8.60 0.60
CA PRO A 86 13.63 7.94 1.90
C PRO A 86 13.75 6.43 1.72
N GLY A 87 14.46 5.78 2.62
CA GLY A 87 14.65 4.34 2.59
C GLY A 87 14.61 3.79 3.99
N LEU A 88 13.84 2.72 4.17
CA LEU A 88 13.75 1.97 5.42
C LEU A 88 14.11 0.51 5.12
N THR A 89 14.96 -0.08 5.95
CA THR A 89 15.27 -1.52 5.90
C THR A 89 14.62 -2.17 7.11
N ILE A 90 13.58 -2.97 6.85
CA ILE A 90 12.86 -3.73 7.87
C ILE A 90 13.39 -5.16 7.86
N TYR A 91 13.83 -5.63 9.03
CA TYR A 91 14.28 -7.01 9.19
C TYR A 91 13.16 -7.86 9.80
N LEU A 92 12.94 -9.04 9.24
CA LEU A 92 12.01 -10.01 9.79
C LEU A 92 12.60 -10.68 11.04
N ARG A 93 11.73 -11.17 11.92
CA ARG A 93 12.16 -11.94 13.10
C ARG A 93 12.86 -13.23 12.66
N PRO A 94 13.90 -13.70 13.40
CA PRO A 94 14.65 -14.90 13.01
C PRO A 94 13.79 -16.17 12.85
N GLU A 95 12.68 -16.24 13.56
CA GLU A 95 11.71 -17.35 13.51
C GLU A 95 11.01 -17.47 12.15
N VAL A 96 10.81 -16.34 11.46
CA VAL A 96 10.06 -16.26 10.20
C VAL A 96 10.91 -15.84 9.01
N SER A 97 12.18 -15.46 9.22
CA SER A 97 13.05 -14.93 8.16
C SER A 97 13.51 -15.95 7.13
N GLY A 98 13.33 -17.25 7.41
CA GLY A 98 13.69 -18.34 6.48
C GLY A 98 12.61 -18.70 5.47
N ASP A 99 11.40 -18.18 5.65
CA ASP A 99 10.24 -18.53 4.82
C ASP A 99 9.91 -17.39 3.84
N ALA A 100 9.97 -17.69 2.54
CA ALA A 100 9.70 -16.73 1.49
C ALA A 100 8.21 -16.35 1.40
N ASP A 101 7.30 -17.26 1.76
CA ASP A 101 5.87 -17.02 1.66
C ASP A 101 5.42 -16.08 2.79
N ILE A 102 5.93 -16.30 4.01
CA ILE A 102 5.70 -15.37 5.12
C ILE A 102 6.28 -13.98 4.83
N ALA A 103 7.47 -13.92 4.21
CA ALA A 103 8.06 -12.65 3.81
C ALA A 103 7.19 -11.88 2.81
N LYS A 104 6.56 -12.57 1.84
CA LYS A 104 5.60 -11.95 0.91
C LYS A 104 4.33 -11.48 1.63
N THR A 105 3.81 -12.27 2.57
CA THR A 105 2.65 -11.84 3.37
C THR A 105 2.96 -10.57 4.16
N VAL A 106 4.11 -10.50 4.82
CA VAL A 106 4.53 -9.30 5.56
C VAL A 106 4.76 -8.12 4.62
N HIS A 107 5.31 -8.36 3.43
CA HIS A 107 5.48 -7.33 2.41
C HIS A 107 4.13 -6.71 2.00
N SER A 108 3.14 -7.54 1.64
CA SER A 108 1.79 -7.10 1.28
C SER A 108 1.09 -6.36 2.44
N LEU A 109 1.29 -6.77 3.69
CA LEU A 109 0.69 -6.11 4.84
C LEU A 109 1.23 -4.69 5.09
N ILE A 110 2.50 -4.43 4.75
CA ILE A 110 3.16 -3.14 4.98
C ILE A 110 2.98 -2.22 3.78
N GLU A 111 2.89 -2.79 2.57
CA GLU A 111 2.70 -2.04 1.33
C GLU A 111 1.39 -1.25 1.37
N TYR A 112 1.50 0.07 1.26
CA TYR A 112 0.34 0.95 1.13
C TYR A 112 -0.38 0.63 -0.18
N THR A 113 -1.59 0.10 -0.07
CA THR A 113 -2.42 -0.27 -1.21
C THR A 113 -3.78 0.39 -1.07
N VAL A 114 -4.14 1.19 -2.07
CA VAL A 114 -5.49 1.75 -2.22
C VAL A 114 -6.30 0.89 -3.18
N LEU A 115 -7.63 0.99 -3.12
CA LEU A 115 -8.50 0.27 -4.05
C LEU A 115 -8.13 0.57 -5.51
N GLY A 116 -7.80 1.83 -5.82
CA GLY A 116 -7.40 2.25 -7.16
C GLY A 116 -6.21 1.50 -7.75
N ASP A 117 -5.32 0.94 -6.95
CA ASP A 117 -4.19 0.15 -7.43
C ASP A 117 -4.60 -1.28 -7.88
N LEU A 118 -5.79 -1.74 -7.48
CA LEU A 118 -6.33 -3.06 -7.80
C LEU A 118 -7.34 -3.03 -8.94
N VAL A 119 -7.87 -1.86 -9.30
CA VAL A 119 -8.96 -1.74 -10.27
C VAL A 119 -8.43 -1.80 -11.70
N LYS A 120 -9.06 -2.66 -12.51
CA LYS A 120 -8.85 -2.76 -13.95
C LYS A 120 -9.79 -1.83 -14.71
N LEU A 121 -11.07 -1.82 -14.35
CA LEU A 121 -12.11 -1.00 -14.99
C LEU A 121 -13.22 -0.66 -14.00
N THR A 122 -13.80 0.53 -14.14
CA THR A 122 -15.03 0.96 -13.47
C THR A 122 -16.10 1.28 -14.50
N GLU A 123 -17.32 0.80 -14.26
CA GLU A 123 -18.48 1.02 -15.12
C GLU A 123 -19.71 1.31 -14.26
N ILE A 124 -20.54 2.26 -14.70
CA ILE A 124 -21.81 2.57 -14.04
C ILE A 124 -22.92 2.07 -14.96
N TYR A 125 -23.77 1.18 -14.43
CA TYR A 125 -24.93 0.65 -15.12
C TYR A 125 -26.22 1.16 -14.47
N TYR A 126 -27.25 1.32 -15.29
CA TYR A 126 -28.62 1.49 -14.82
C TYR A 126 -29.31 0.13 -14.83
N ASP A 127 -29.57 -0.42 -13.65
CA ASP A 127 -30.06 -1.77 -13.42
C ASP A 127 -31.26 -1.73 -12.45
N PRO A 128 -32.48 -1.46 -12.96
CA PRO A 128 -33.68 -1.24 -12.14
C PRO A 128 -34.24 -2.52 -11.52
N ASP A 129 -33.95 -3.69 -12.11
CA ASP A 129 -34.23 -4.98 -11.49
C ASP A 129 -33.01 -5.41 -10.67
N ILE A 130 -33.23 -5.71 -9.39
CA ILE A 130 -32.16 -6.04 -8.45
C ILE A 130 -31.77 -7.52 -8.57
N GLU A 131 -32.76 -8.38 -8.86
CA GLU A 131 -32.57 -9.82 -8.95
C GLU A 131 -32.06 -10.23 -10.33
N ASN A 132 -32.55 -9.58 -11.39
CA ASN A 132 -32.17 -9.90 -12.76
C ASN A 132 -31.36 -8.76 -13.38
N THR A 133 -30.04 -8.88 -13.29
CA THR A 133 -29.15 -7.85 -13.82
C THR A 133 -29.13 -7.81 -15.35
N VAL A 134 -28.98 -6.59 -15.90
CA VAL A 134 -28.76 -6.36 -17.34
C VAL A 134 -27.40 -6.90 -17.84
N VAL A 135 -26.42 -7.10 -16.93
CA VAL A 135 -25.07 -7.55 -17.29
C VAL A 135 -25.03 -9.08 -17.40
N PRO A 136 -24.87 -9.68 -18.60
CA PRO A 136 -25.02 -11.12 -18.78
C PRO A 136 -24.02 -11.99 -18.00
N GLN A 137 -22.82 -11.46 -17.75
CA GLN A 137 -21.75 -12.13 -17.00
C GLN A 137 -22.08 -12.26 -15.51
N ASP A 138 -22.90 -11.34 -15.01
CA ASP A 138 -23.12 -11.18 -13.58
C ASP A 138 -24.43 -11.87 -13.12
N VAL A 139 -25.24 -12.39 -14.05
CA VAL A 139 -26.58 -12.93 -13.78
C VAL A 139 -26.57 -14.09 -12.79
N GLU A 140 -25.67 -15.06 -12.96
CA GLU A 140 -25.64 -16.25 -12.12
C GLU A 140 -25.27 -15.88 -10.67
N PHE A 141 -24.23 -15.08 -10.45
CA PHE A 141 -23.79 -14.76 -9.10
C PHE A 141 -24.76 -13.84 -8.35
N VAL A 142 -25.40 -12.89 -9.04
CA VAL A 142 -26.35 -11.96 -8.41
C VAL A 142 -27.57 -12.73 -7.93
N LYS A 143 -28.06 -13.62 -8.79
CA LYS A 143 -29.19 -14.47 -8.48
C LYS A 143 -28.87 -15.38 -7.29
N ASP A 144 -27.73 -16.06 -7.32
CA ASP A 144 -27.31 -16.92 -6.21
C ASP A 144 -27.19 -16.13 -4.89
N PHE A 145 -26.65 -14.91 -4.94
CA PHE A 145 -26.50 -14.06 -3.76
C PHE A 145 -27.84 -13.70 -3.11
N TYR A 146 -28.83 -13.28 -3.90
CA TYR A 146 -30.15 -12.91 -3.38
C TYR A 146 -31.05 -14.12 -3.08
N GLU A 147 -30.87 -15.26 -3.75
CA GLU A 147 -31.57 -16.50 -3.41
C GLU A 147 -31.06 -17.12 -2.09
N LEU A 148 -29.78 -16.94 -1.77
CA LEU A 148 -29.16 -17.39 -0.52
C LEU A 148 -29.27 -16.35 0.61
N GLY A 149 -29.39 -15.07 0.26
CA GLY A 149 -29.50 -13.95 1.19
C GLY A 149 -30.88 -13.85 1.82
N ALA A 150 -30.93 -13.83 3.15
CA ALA A 150 -32.16 -13.60 3.91
C ALA A 150 -32.52 -12.10 4.01
N GLU A 151 -32.30 -11.32 2.95
CA GLU A 151 -32.65 -9.89 2.93
C GLU A 151 -34.16 -9.73 2.71
N SER A 152 -34.80 -8.84 3.48
CA SER A 152 -36.24 -8.66 3.39
C SER A 152 -36.59 -7.92 2.10
N GLN A 153 -37.75 -8.20 1.50
CA GLN A 153 -38.21 -7.48 0.29
C GLN A 153 -38.31 -5.95 0.49
N GLU A 154 -38.37 -5.48 1.73
CA GLU A 154 -38.35 -4.06 2.09
C GLU A 154 -36.96 -3.43 1.93
N ASP A 155 -35.88 -4.18 2.17
CA ASP A 155 -34.50 -3.72 2.04
C ASP A 155 -34.12 -3.55 0.57
N LEU A 156 -34.61 -4.45 -0.29
CA LEU A 156 -34.43 -4.39 -1.74
C LEU A 156 -35.03 -3.11 -2.34
N ARG A 157 -36.19 -2.65 -1.85
CA ARG A 157 -36.86 -1.44 -2.38
C ARG A 157 -36.13 -0.13 -2.07
N ARG A 158 -35.18 -0.15 -1.15
CA ARG A 158 -34.35 1.01 -0.78
C ARG A 158 -33.09 1.12 -1.63
N LEU A 159 -32.77 0.11 -2.43
CA LEU A 159 -31.60 0.13 -3.30
C LEU A 159 -31.82 1.05 -4.50
N SER A 160 -30.81 1.86 -4.80
CA SER A 160 -30.81 2.68 -6.02
C SER A 160 -30.74 1.76 -7.27
N PRO A 161 -31.45 2.12 -8.35
CA PRO A 161 -31.35 1.41 -9.62
C PRO A 161 -29.97 1.58 -10.28
N TRP A 162 -29.17 2.55 -9.84
CA TRP A 162 -27.80 2.70 -10.33
C TRP A 162 -26.83 1.77 -9.60
N VAL A 163 -25.97 1.11 -10.37
CA VAL A 163 -24.96 0.19 -9.86
C VAL A 163 -23.58 0.57 -10.38
N LEU A 164 -22.64 0.73 -9.45
CA LEU A 164 -21.23 0.87 -9.76
C LEU A 164 -20.59 -0.52 -9.79
N ARG A 165 -20.12 -0.93 -10.97
CA ARG A 165 -19.40 -2.19 -11.20
C ARG A 165 -17.91 -1.88 -11.29
N ILE A 166 -17.13 -2.50 -10.40
CA ILE A 166 -15.68 -2.36 -10.34
C ILE A 166 -15.08 -3.73 -10.66
N GLU A 167 -14.37 -3.84 -11.77
CA GLU A 167 -13.60 -5.03 -12.15
C GLU A 167 -12.18 -4.91 -11.61
N LEU A 168 -11.75 -5.90 -10.83
CA LEU A 168 -10.44 -5.96 -10.21
C LEU A 168 -9.47 -6.79 -11.05
N ASP A 169 -8.20 -6.40 -11.05
CA ASP A 169 -7.14 -7.18 -11.68
C ASP A 169 -6.77 -8.39 -10.81
N GLN A 170 -7.17 -9.58 -11.27
CA GLN A 170 -6.90 -10.85 -10.58
C GLN A 170 -5.41 -11.09 -10.33
N THR A 171 -4.53 -10.64 -11.22
CA THR A 171 -3.09 -10.84 -11.06
C THR A 171 -2.56 -10.03 -9.87
N VAL A 172 -2.97 -8.76 -9.76
CA VAL A 172 -2.55 -7.86 -8.69
C VAL A 172 -3.16 -8.28 -7.35
N VAL A 173 -4.45 -8.66 -7.33
CA VAL A 173 -5.14 -9.12 -6.11
C VAL A 173 -4.50 -10.41 -5.57
N THR A 174 -4.16 -11.36 -6.45
CA THR A 174 -3.52 -12.62 -6.08
C THR A 174 -2.10 -12.40 -5.57
N ASP A 175 -1.32 -11.56 -6.25
CA ASP A 175 0.05 -11.22 -5.84
C ASP A 175 0.07 -10.54 -4.46
N LYS A 176 -0.90 -9.65 -4.22
CA LYS A 176 -1.06 -8.97 -2.93
C LYS A 176 -1.78 -9.80 -1.88
N GLN A 177 -2.29 -11.00 -2.18
CA GLN A 177 -2.97 -11.87 -1.21
C GLN A 177 -4.10 -11.14 -0.46
N ILE A 178 -4.92 -10.39 -1.20
CA ILE A 178 -6.09 -9.67 -0.67
C ILE A 178 -7.33 -10.53 -0.96
N LYS A 179 -8.21 -10.68 0.04
CA LYS A 179 -9.45 -11.45 -0.10
C LYS A 179 -10.63 -10.52 -0.39
N MET A 180 -11.63 -10.99 -1.13
CA MET A 180 -12.83 -10.18 -1.40
C MET A 180 -13.59 -9.79 -0.13
N SER A 181 -13.64 -10.69 0.85
CA SER A 181 -14.26 -10.41 2.15
C SER A 181 -13.61 -9.22 2.88
N GLU A 182 -12.31 -8.99 2.66
CA GLU A 182 -11.59 -7.87 3.27
C GLU A 182 -11.96 -6.57 2.59
N ILE A 183 -12.07 -6.57 1.26
CA ILE A 183 -12.52 -5.41 0.47
C ILE A 183 -13.93 -5.00 0.90
N THR A 184 -14.86 -5.96 1.00
CA THR A 184 -16.23 -5.68 1.48
C THR A 184 -16.23 -5.06 2.87
N ARG A 185 -15.42 -5.60 3.78
CA ARG A 185 -15.32 -5.10 5.15
C ARG A 185 -14.77 -3.67 5.21
N GLU A 186 -13.71 -3.36 4.45
CA GLU A 186 -13.14 -2.01 4.47
C GLU A 186 -14.08 -0.99 3.83
N ILE A 187 -14.82 -1.35 2.77
CA ILE A 187 -15.85 -0.47 2.20
C ILE A 187 -16.97 -0.19 3.23
N GLN A 188 -17.47 -1.22 3.91
CA GLN A 188 -18.48 -1.06 4.97
C GLN A 188 -17.96 -0.26 6.16
N ASN A 189 -16.68 -0.37 6.51
CA ASN A 189 -16.08 0.41 7.59
C ASN A 189 -15.98 1.90 7.26
N GLU A 190 -15.66 2.25 6.00
CA GLU A 190 -15.46 3.64 5.58
C GLU A 190 -16.78 4.36 5.27
N TYR A 191 -17.72 3.67 4.63
CA TYR A 191 -18.97 4.25 4.12
C TYR A 191 -20.24 3.80 4.88
N GLY A 192 -20.13 2.89 5.85
CA GLY A 192 -21.25 2.49 6.71
C GLY A 192 -22.30 1.61 6.01
N THR A 193 -23.55 1.73 6.47
CA THR A 193 -24.72 0.97 5.96
C THR A 193 -25.40 1.62 4.75
N ASP A 194 -24.90 2.77 4.31
CA ASP A 194 -25.49 3.55 3.22
C ASP A 194 -25.16 2.95 1.84
N LEU A 195 -24.26 1.97 1.80
CA LEU A 195 -23.88 1.24 0.60
C LEU A 195 -24.17 -0.25 0.76
N ASN A 196 -24.86 -0.82 -0.22
CA ASN A 196 -24.94 -2.26 -0.41
C ASN A 196 -23.79 -2.69 -1.33
N VAL A 197 -22.94 -3.60 -0.84
CA VAL A 197 -21.75 -4.07 -1.54
C VAL A 197 -21.87 -5.56 -1.76
N LEU A 198 -21.80 -5.96 -3.02
CA LEU A 198 -21.88 -7.33 -3.45
C LEU A 198 -20.58 -7.69 -4.18
N VAL A 199 -19.98 -8.81 -3.80
CA VAL A 199 -18.69 -9.27 -4.32
C VAL A 199 -18.80 -10.68 -4.86
N THR A 200 -18.03 -10.97 -5.91
CA THR A 200 -17.83 -12.34 -6.40
C THR A 200 -16.97 -13.17 -5.44
N ASP A 201 -17.00 -14.49 -5.59
CA ASP A 201 -16.07 -15.38 -4.88
C ASP A 201 -14.62 -15.14 -5.34
N ASP A 202 -13.64 -15.44 -4.47
CA ASP A 202 -12.21 -15.34 -4.73
C ASP A 202 -11.78 -16.25 -5.91
N ASN A 203 -12.57 -17.29 -6.23
CA ASN A 203 -12.30 -18.24 -7.32
C ASN A 203 -13.01 -17.92 -8.64
N ALA A 204 -13.74 -16.81 -8.73
CA ALA A 204 -14.41 -16.42 -9.97
C ALA A 204 -13.39 -16.05 -11.07
N ASP A 205 -13.77 -16.27 -12.33
CA ASP A 205 -12.95 -15.89 -13.49
C ASP A 205 -12.77 -14.37 -13.56
N ASP A 206 -13.84 -13.62 -13.29
CA ASP A 206 -13.84 -12.16 -13.19
C ASP A 206 -14.11 -11.74 -11.74
N LEU A 207 -13.18 -10.97 -11.18
CA LEU A 207 -13.28 -10.43 -9.84
C LEU A 207 -14.04 -9.10 -9.88
N VAL A 208 -15.30 -9.12 -9.44
CA VAL A 208 -16.21 -7.96 -9.57
C VAL A 208 -16.76 -7.53 -8.22
N VAL A 209 -16.74 -6.23 -7.97
CA VAL A 209 -17.40 -5.57 -6.84
C VAL A 209 -18.52 -4.70 -7.38
N ARG A 210 -19.75 -4.96 -6.94
CA ARG A 210 -20.94 -4.18 -7.26
C ARG A 210 -21.36 -3.36 -6.04
N VAL A 211 -21.48 -2.06 -6.21
CA VAL A 211 -21.90 -1.13 -5.16
C VAL A 211 -23.20 -0.46 -5.56
N ARG A 212 -24.20 -0.52 -4.69
CA ARG A 212 -25.47 0.21 -4.80
C ARG A 212 -25.62 1.13 -3.60
N ILE A 213 -26.29 2.26 -3.80
CA ILE A 213 -26.65 3.18 -2.71
C ILE A 213 -27.93 2.67 -2.05
N VAL A 214 -27.97 2.73 -0.73
CA VAL A 214 -29.17 2.51 0.08
C VAL A 214 -29.78 3.87 0.37
N ASN A 215 -30.97 4.12 -0.17
CA ASN A 215 -31.71 5.34 0.08
C ASN A 215 -32.53 5.23 1.36
N ASP A 216 -32.58 6.30 2.16
CA ASP A 216 -33.45 6.39 3.35
C ASP A 216 -34.95 6.29 3.00
N VAL A 217 -35.30 6.67 1.77
CA VAL A 217 -36.65 6.61 1.20
C VAL A 217 -36.67 5.56 0.08
N PRO A 218 -37.62 4.60 0.07
CA PRO A 218 -37.67 3.58 -0.97
C PRO A 218 -37.97 4.21 -2.33
N THR A 219 -37.02 4.10 -3.26
CA THR A 219 -37.06 4.66 -4.61
C THR A 219 -38.12 4.01 -5.50
N ASN A 220 -38.61 2.81 -5.14
CA ASN A 220 -39.66 2.12 -5.86
C ASN A 220 -41.07 2.49 -5.34
N ILE A 221 -41.53 3.70 -5.67
CA ILE A 221 -42.96 4.10 -5.56
C ILE A 221 -43.69 3.78 -6.88
N ALA A 222 -43.44 2.61 -7.46
CA ALA A 222 -44.25 2.15 -8.58
C ALA A 222 -45.61 1.65 -8.06
N GLY A 223 -46.60 2.57 -8.03
CA GLY A 223 -48.02 2.23 -7.98
C GLY A 223 -48.72 2.25 -6.62
N GLN A 224 -48.30 3.10 -5.66
CA GLN A 224 -49.15 3.42 -4.50
C GLN A 224 -49.83 4.78 -4.66
N THR A 225 -51.12 4.78 -4.35
CA THR A 225 -51.91 5.96 -4.04
C THR A 225 -51.67 6.35 -2.58
N ASP A 226 -51.69 7.64 -2.26
CA ASP A 226 -51.74 8.14 -0.88
C ASP A 226 -52.97 7.60 -0.11
N GLU A 227 -53.05 7.82 1.21
CA GLU A 227 -54.22 7.43 2.04
C GLU A 227 -55.55 8.08 1.58
N GLU A 228 -55.48 9.00 0.61
CA GLU A 228 -56.61 9.71 -0.01
C GLU A 228 -56.90 9.26 -1.47
N GLY A 229 -56.15 8.30 -2.03
CA GLY A 229 -56.44 7.71 -3.34
C GLY A 229 -55.89 8.45 -4.56
N ASN A 230 -54.99 9.41 -4.40
CA ASN A 230 -54.32 10.12 -5.49
C ASN A 230 -53.02 9.41 -5.92
N PRO A 231 -52.74 9.32 -7.23
CA PRO A 231 -51.45 8.85 -7.72
C PRO A 231 -50.34 9.83 -7.33
N ILE A 232 -49.27 9.33 -6.72
CA ILE A 232 -48.05 10.12 -6.48
C ILE A 232 -47.44 10.45 -7.86
N PRO A 233 -47.14 11.72 -8.19
CA PRO A 233 -46.72 12.09 -9.55
C PRO A 233 -45.34 11.54 -9.91
N MET A 234 -45.20 11.00 -11.12
CA MET A 234 -43.96 10.48 -11.73
C MET A 234 -42.88 11.56 -12.04
N GLU A 235 -42.99 12.79 -11.52
CA GLU A 235 -42.12 13.90 -11.93
C GLU A 235 -40.81 14.00 -11.13
N GLU A 236 -40.68 13.34 -9.97
CA GLU A 236 -39.48 13.42 -9.11
C GLU A 236 -38.39 12.37 -9.43
N ASP A 237 -38.72 11.29 -10.14
CA ASP A 237 -37.77 10.19 -10.41
C ASP A 237 -36.63 10.57 -11.37
N VAL A 238 -36.86 11.52 -12.28
CA VAL A 238 -35.86 11.93 -13.28
C VAL A 238 -34.86 12.94 -12.70
N GLU A 239 -35.26 13.76 -11.74
CA GLU A 239 -34.36 14.69 -11.04
C GLU A 239 -33.48 13.95 -10.02
N MET A 240 -34.04 13.02 -9.23
CA MET A 240 -33.25 12.18 -8.32
C MET A 240 -32.21 11.30 -9.04
N GLY A 241 -32.56 10.71 -10.18
CA GLY A 241 -31.65 9.85 -10.94
C GLY A 241 -30.41 10.57 -11.50
N GLN A 242 -30.48 11.90 -11.73
CA GLN A 242 -29.32 12.70 -12.16
C GLN A 242 -28.40 13.06 -10.98
N GLU A 243 -28.96 13.25 -9.78
CA GLU A 243 -28.17 13.46 -8.57
C GLU A 243 -27.40 12.18 -8.17
N ASP A 244 -28.02 11.02 -8.32
CA ASP A 244 -27.43 9.71 -8.03
C ASP A 244 -26.21 9.39 -8.92
N ASP A 245 -26.27 9.62 -10.24
CA ASP A 245 -25.11 9.40 -11.14
C ASP A 245 -23.93 10.33 -10.80
N VAL A 246 -24.22 11.60 -10.49
CA VAL A 246 -23.20 12.56 -10.07
C VAL A 246 -22.61 12.16 -8.72
N PHE A 247 -23.43 11.64 -7.81
CA PHE A 247 -22.99 11.12 -6.53
C PHE A 247 -22.12 9.87 -6.71
N LEU A 248 -22.52 8.90 -7.54
CA LEU A 248 -21.74 7.70 -7.83
C LEU A 248 -20.37 8.02 -8.45
N LYS A 249 -20.29 9.00 -9.35
CA LYS A 249 -19.00 9.47 -9.89
C LYS A 249 -18.10 10.09 -8.84
N ARG A 250 -18.68 10.80 -7.86
CA ARG A 250 -17.92 11.35 -6.72
C ARG A 250 -17.47 10.22 -5.79
N LEU A 251 -18.37 9.27 -5.53
CA LEU A 251 -18.12 8.10 -4.71
C LEU A 251 -17.00 7.25 -5.32
N GLU A 252 -17.06 6.96 -6.62
CA GLU A 252 -16.02 6.26 -7.38
C GLU A 252 -14.66 6.93 -7.18
N LYS A 253 -14.56 8.24 -7.47
CA LYS A 253 -13.30 8.97 -7.35
C LYS A 253 -12.77 8.99 -5.92
N SER A 254 -13.68 9.14 -4.94
CA SER A 254 -13.34 9.08 -3.53
C SER A 254 -12.81 7.70 -3.18
N MET A 255 -13.58 6.65 -3.44
CA MET A 255 -13.26 5.27 -3.10
C MET A 255 -11.96 4.79 -3.75
N LEU A 256 -11.68 5.12 -5.00
CA LEU A 256 -10.42 4.74 -5.66
C LEU A 256 -9.19 5.42 -5.04
N THR A 257 -9.35 6.60 -4.43
CA THR A 257 -8.24 7.41 -3.90
C THR A 257 -8.08 7.28 -2.38
N SER A 258 -9.20 7.23 -1.65
CA SER A 258 -9.26 7.25 -0.19
C SER A 258 -9.36 5.87 0.44
N LEU A 259 -9.96 4.89 -0.25
CA LEU A 259 -10.21 3.59 0.34
C LEU A 259 -8.90 2.83 0.52
N LYS A 260 -8.46 2.77 1.78
CA LYS A 260 -7.24 2.08 2.20
C LYS A 260 -7.58 0.63 2.47
N LEU A 261 -6.94 -0.27 1.74
CA LEU A 261 -7.11 -1.70 1.98
C LEU A 261 -6.07 -2.20 2.99
N ARG A 262 -4.79 -1.87 2.76
CA ARG A 262 -3.68 -2.28 3.61
C ARG A 262 -2.55 -1.26 3.62
N GLY A 263 -1.65 -1.41 4.60
CA GLY A 263 -0.38 -0.72 4.66
C GLY A 263 -0.34 0.52 5.54
N VAL A 264 0.82 1.16 5.56
CA VAL A 264 1.12 2.36 6.35
C VAL A 264 1.35 3.52 5.39
N GLU A 265 0.70 4.65 5.65
CA GLU A 265 0.89 5.92 4.92
C GLU A 265 2.18 6.65 5.33
#